data_AF-A0A3D5NY52-F1
#
_entry.id   AF-A0A3D5NY52-F1
#
_cell.length_a   1.000
_cell.length_b   1.000
_cell.length_c   1.000
_cell.angle_alpha   90.00
_cell.angle_beta   90.00
_cell.angle_gamma   90.00
#
_symmetry.space_group_name_H-M   'P 1'
#
loop_
_entity.id
_entity.type
_entity.pdbx_description
1 polymer ?
#
loop_
_entity_poly.entity_id
_entity_poly.type
_entity_poly.pdbx_seq_one_letter_code
_entity_poly.pdbx_strand_id
1 'polypeptide(L)'
;MAHLKYDRVVIDRTAQYLALAALIGGVLYGLNRLAFLTLFSETPFFRTSFDDCLALIVFVPLSYLAARKLHVIPDDEPLRFWHIGLFWVIFSLFFEVAVPQFLLNRTRDPYDVLAYASGGLVLWMFNLMALDYSHLRQTVINVVYYDGTCGICEALTKWSNQNLRRSFPLDFKPYQLIDQGSDKALFDRAQKSVVVRLIDGTELMHGRAVGTILLRLKFPWNWCGWFLIAPFLWPVTTVSYRLFARFRHKISAWTGNTACKIE
;
A
#
# COMPACT_ATOMS: atom_id res chain seq x y z
N MET A 1 12.58 16.12 20.53
CA MET A 1 11.66 16.99 19.74
C MET A 1 11.35 16.45 18.33
N ALA A 2 12.29 15.82 17.61
CA ALA A 2 12.02 15.27 16.26
C ALA A 2 10.97 14.13 16.22
N HIS A 3 10.97 13.23 17.22
CA HIS A 3 9.99 12.15 17.33
C HIS A 3 8.53 12.62 17.48
N LEU A 4 8.26 13.66 18.28
CA LEU A 4 6.90 14.18 18.47
C LEU A 4 6.32 14.87 17.21
N LYS A 5 7.19 15.35 16.32
CA LYS A 5 6.79 15.94 15.03
C LYS A 5 6.52 14.85 13.97
N TYR A 6 7.15 13.69 14.12
CA TYR A 6 6.96 12.50 13.26
C TYR A 6 5.55 11.93 13.41
N ASP A 7 5.09 11.74 14.66
CA ASP A 7 3.78 11.13 14.91
C ASP A 7 2.64 11.94 14.28
N ARG A 8 2.61 13.28 14.45
CA ARG A 8 1.55 14.13 13.88
C ARG A 8 1.42 14.06 12.35
N VAL A 9 2.51 13.90 11.61
CA VAL A 9 2.47 13.89 10.14
C VAL A 9 1.98 12.54 9.59
N VAL A 10 2.26 11.43 10.29
CA VAL A 10 1.71 10.09 9.96
C VAL A 10 0.20 10.09 10.16
N ILE A 11 -0.26 10.65 11.27
CA ILE A 11 -1.65 10.63 11.71
C ILE A 11 -2.60 11.34 10.74
N ASP A 12 -2.20 12.53 10.28
CA ASP A 12 -3.01 13.34 9.36
C ASP A 12 -3.22 12.64 8.01
N ARG A 13 -2.27 11.80 7.60
CA ARG A 13 -2.37 11.03 6.35
C ARG A 13 -3.27 9.82 6.47
N THR A 14 -3.28 9.11 7.60
CA THR A 14 -4.23 8.01 7.81
C THR A 14 -5.68 8.51 7.69
N ALA A 15 -5.96 9.70 8.22
CA ALA A 15 -7.26 10.34 8.04
C ALA A 15 -7.58 10.64 6.57
N GLN A 16 -6.60 11.14 5.79
CA GLN A 16 -6.75 11.36 4.34
C GLN A 16 -7.05 10.07 3.58
N TYR A 17 -6.37 8.96 3.92
CA TYR A 17 -6.64 7.66 3.29
C TYR A 17 -8.03 7.13 3.64
N LEU A 18 -8.45 7.25 4.89
CA LEU A 18 -9.80 6.88 5.32
C LEU A 18 -10.87 7.69 4.58
N ALA A 19 -10.68 9.02 4.45
CA ALA A 19 -11.56 9.87 3.67
C ALA A 19 -11.59 9.47 2.19
N LEU A 20 -10.44 9.13 1.61
CA LEU A 20 -10.34 8.65 0.23
C LEU A 20 -11.08 7.31 0.04
N ALA A 21 -10.95 6.38 0.98
CA ALA A 21 -11.66 5.10 0.93
C ALA A 21 -13.18 5.31 0.94
N ALA A 22 -13.68 6.18 1.82
CA ALA A 22 -15.10 6.54 1.86
C ALA A 22 -15.57 7.23 0.57
N LEU A 23 -14.76 8.14 0.02
CA LEU A 23 -15.08 8.80 -1.24
C LEU A 23 -15.18 7.81 -2.40
N ILE A 24 -14.18 6.92 -2.54
CA ILE A 24 -14.19 5.87 -3.57
C ILE A 24 -15.40 4.95 -3.40
N GLY A 25 -15.68 4.50 -2.16
CA GLY A 25 -16.85 3.69 -1.87
C GLY A 25 -18.17 4.38 -2.23
N GLY A 26 -18.32 5.67 -1.90
CA GLY A 26 -19.50 6.46 -2.24
C GLY A 26 -19.66 6.68 -3.74
N VAL A 27 -18.57 6.90 -4.47
CA VAL A 27 -18.58 7.00 -5.94
C VAL A 27 -18.98 5.66 -6.56
N LEU A 28 -18.43 4.54 -6.09
CA LEU A 28 -18.79 3.21 -6.58
C LEU A 28 -20.26 2.88 -6.32
N TYR A 29 -20.80 3.28 -5.16
CA TYR A 29 -22.23 3.14 -4.88
C TYR A 29 -23.08 3.96 -5.84
N GLY A 30 -22.71 5.22 -6.09
CA GLY A 30 -23.40 6.07 -7.08
C GLY A 30 -23.34 5.49 -8.49
N LEU A 31 -22.18 4.97 -8.91
CA LEU A 31 -22.02 4.29 -10.19
C LEU A 31 -22.84 3.00 -10.28
N ASN A 32 -22.96 2.24 -9.19
CA ASN A 32 -23.81 1.07 -9.17
C ASN A 32 -25.26 1.46 -9.48
N ARG A 33 -25.76 2.49 -8.79
CA ARG A 33 -27.13 2.98 -8.93
C ARG A 33 -27.44 3.62 -10.27
N LEU A 34 -26.48 4.34 -10.86
CA LEU A 34 -26.71 5.07 -12.11
C LEU A 34 -26.37 4.26 -13.37
N ALA A 35 -25.40 3.35 -13.29
CA ALA A 35 -24.86 2.67 -14.47
C ALA A 35 -24.84 1.15 -14.33
N PHE A 36 -24.28 0.58 -13.27
CA PHE A 36 -24.06 -0.88 -13.24
C PHE A 36 -25.34 -1.69 -13.14
N LEU A 37 -26.36 -1.22 -12.42
CA LEU A 37 -27.66 -1.88 -12.41
C LEU A 37 -28.30 -1.94 -13.81
N THR A 38 -28.05 -0.93 -14.65
CA THR A 38 -28.54 -0.87 -16.03
C THR A 38 -27.69 -1.73 -16.98
N LEU A 39 -26.36 -1.65 -16.85
CA LEU A 39 -25.42 -2.34 -17.75
C LEU A 39 -25.27 -3.84 -17.43
N PHE A 40 -25.41 -4.21 -16.16
CA PHE A 40 -25.20 -5.56 -15.64
C PHE A 40 -26.44 -6.07 -14.91
N SER A 41 -27.63 -5.76 -15.45
CA SER A 41 -28.92 -6.15 -14.89
C SER A 41 -28.99 -7.65 -14.58
N GLU A 42 -28.35 -8.50 -15.39
CA GLU A 42 -28.40 -9.95 -15.22
C GLU A 42 -27.52 -10.47 -14.09
N THR A 43 -26.55 -9.69 -13.60
CA THR A 43 -25.58 -10.15 -12.60
C THR A 43 -26.17 -9.96 -11.20
N PRO A 44 -26.46 -11.05 -10.43
CA PRO A 44 -27.09 -10.94 -9.11
C PRO A 44 -26.28 -10.09 -8.13
N PHE A 45 -24.96 -10.19 -8.17
CA PHE A 45 -24.05 -9.47 -7.27
C PHE A 45 -24.30 -7.95 -7.23
N PHE A 46 -24.43 -7.29 -8.38
CA PHE A 46 -24.65 -5.83 -8.43
C PHE A 46 -26.03 -5.42 -7.92
N ARG A 47 -27.01 -6.34 -7.99
CA ARG A 47 -28.39 -6.12 -7.52
C ARG A 47 -28.55 -6.34 -6.02
N THR A 48 -27.85 -7.33 -5.47
CA THR A 48 -28.05 -7.74 -4.07
C THR A 48 -26.92 -7.25 -3.19
N SER A 49 -25.67 -7.66 -3.45
CA SER A 49 -24.63 -7.65 -2.42
C SER A 49 -23.54 -6.58 -2.62
N PHE A 50 -23.44 -5.97 -3.80
CA PHE A 50 -22.40 -4.98 -4.07
C PHE A 50 -22.50 -3.75 -3.16
N ASP A 51 -23.71 -3.21 -2.99
CA ASP A 51 -23.93 -2.05 -2.13
C ASP A 51 -23.63 -2.38 -0.66
N ASP A 52 -23.93 -3.59 -0.21
CA ASP A 52 -23.60 -4.06 1.15
C ASP A 52 -22.10 -4.20 1.36
N CYS A 53 -21.34 -4.65 0.35
CA CYS A 53 -19.88 -4.65 0.41
C CYS A 53 -19.31 -3.22 0.57
N LEU A 54 -19.97 -2.21 0.01
CA LEU A 54 -19.56 -0.82 0.12
C LEU A 54 -19.95 -0.19 1.46
N ALA A 55 -20.91 -0.75 2.19
CA ALA A 55 -21.43 -0.18 3.43
C ALA A 55 -20.31 0.08 4.44
N LEU A 56 -19.49 -0.92 4.79
CA LEU A 56 -18.40 -0.71 5.75
C LEU A 56 -17.28 0.16 5.18
N ILE A 57 -17.02 0.11 3.87
CA ILE A 57 -15.99 0.94 3.21
C ILE A 57 -16.33 2.43 3.33
N VAL A 58 -17.62 2.78 3.34
CA VAL A 58 -18.09 4.17 3.49
C VAL A 58 -18.32 4.54 4.95
N PHE A 59 -19.11 3.76 5.68
CA PHE A 59 -19.57 4.12 7.01
C PHE A 59 -18.46 4.05 8.06
N VAL A 60 -17.57 3.06 8.02
CA VAL A 60 -16.52 2.93 9.03
C VAL A 60 -15.56 4.11 8.99
N PRO A 61 -14.98 4.51 7.84
CA PRO A 61 -14.10 5.67 7.80
C PRO A 61 -14.78 6.97 8.22
N LEU A 62 -16.03 7.22 7.77
CA LEU A 62 -16.77 8.42 8.16
C LEU A 62 -17.05 8.46 9.66
N SER A 63 -17.49 7.35 10.24
CA SER A 63 -17.76 7.24 11.68
C SER A 63 -16.47 7.41 12.49
N TYR A 64 -15.36 6.83 12.01
CA TYR A 64 -14.06 6.94 12.65
C TYR A 64 -13.52 8.39 12.63
N LEU A 65 -13.63 9.07 11.48
CA LEU A 65 -13.26 10.47 11.34
C LEU A 65 -14.14 11.38 12.20
N ALA A 66 -15.44 11.10 12.29
CA ALA A 66 -16.35 11.81 13.17
C ALA A 66 -15.99 11.61 14.65
N ALA A 67 -15.71 10.37 15.07
CA ALA A 67 -15.30 10.05 16.44
C ALA A 67 -14.00 10.77 16.84
N ARG A 68 -13.03 10.88 15.91
CA ARG A 68 -11.82 11.70 16.11
C ARG A 68 -12.13 13.19 16.26
N LYS A 69 -12.96 13.74 15.37
CA LYS A 69 -13.37 15.15 15.43
C LYS A 69 -14.11 15.50 16.72
N LEU A 70 -14.81 14.53 17.31
CA LEU A 70 -15.50 14.64 18.60
C LEU A 70 -14.60 14.29 19.78
N HIS A 71 -13.31 14.00 19.56
CA HIS A 71 -12.34 13.58 20.57
C HIS A 71 -12.76 12.35 21.40
N VAL A 72 -13.60 11.47 20.82
CA VAL A 72 -13.99 10.19 21.43
C VAL A 72 -12.86 9.17 21.30
N ILE A 73 -12.10 9.25 20.21
CA ILE A 73 -10.93 8.43 19.93
C ILE A 73 -9.73 9.36 19.81
N PRO A 74 -8.54 8.99 20.33
CA PRO A 74 -7.32 9.76 20.13
C PRO A 74 -7.06 10.04 18.66
N ASP A 75 -6.64 11.26 18.33
CA ASP A 75 -6.35 11.66 16.95
C ASP A 75 -5.30 10.75 16.30
N ASP A 76 -4.38 10.22 17.11
CA ASP A 76 -3.26 9.39 16.70
C ASP A 76 -3.57 7.90 16.51
N GLU A 77 -4.71 7.42 16.98
CA GLU A 77 -4.98 5.99 16.98
C GLU A 77 -5.32 5.48 15.56
N PRO A 78 -4.55 4.56 14.96
CA PRO A 78 -4.86 4.02 13.63
C PRO A 78 -6.13 3.17 13.65
N LEU A 79 -6.82 3.07 12.51
CA LEU A 79 -7.98 2.17 12.39
C LEU A 79 -7.49 0.72 12.55
N ARG A 80 -7.82 0.11 13.69
CA ARG A 80 -7.44 -1.26 14.01
C ARG A 80 -8.46 -2.27 13.48
N PHE A 81 -8.05 -3.52 13.37
CA PHE A 81 -8.90 -4.60 12.87
C PHE A 81 -10.18 -4.77 13.70
N TRP A 82 -10.08 -4.64 15.02
CA TRP A 82 -11.23 -4.76 15.93
C TRP A 82 -12.23 -3.61 15.83
N HIS A 83 -11.82 -2.41 15.39
CA HIS A 83 -12.78 -1.36 15.06
C HIS A 83 -13.68 -1.80 13.90
N ILE A 84 -13.09 -2.36 12.84
CA ILE A 84 -13.84 -2.89 11.69
C ILE A 84 -14.72 -4.06 12.11
N GLY A 85 -14.19 -4.98 12.92
CA GLY A 85 -14.95 -6.12 13.45
C GLY A 85 -16.16 -5.71 14.29
N LEU A 86 -16.01 -4.68 15.14
CA LEU A 86 -17.12 -4.13 15.91
C LEU A 86 -18.22 -3.56 15.01
N PHE A 87 -17.85 -2.76 14.01
CA PHE A 87 -18.82 -2.22 13.04
C PHE A 87 -19.49 -3.32 12.22
N TRP A 88 -18.75 -4.36 11.84
CA TRP A 88 -19.32 -5.52 11.15
C TRP A 88 -20.38 -6.22 11.99
N VAL A 89 -20.10 -6.48 13.28
CA VAL A 89 -21.10 -7.07 14.20
C VAL A 89 -22.31 -6.16 14.38
N ILE A 90 -22.09 -4.87 14.61
CA ILE A 90 -23.18 -3.88 14.79
C ILE A 90 -24.07 -3.82 13.53
N PHE A 91 -23.47 -3.70 12.34
CA PHE A 91 -24.21 -3.63 11.09
C PHE A 91 -24.99 -4.93 10.83
N SER A 92 -24.36 -6.08 11.05
CA SER A 92 -25.00 -7.39 10.88
C SER A 92 -26.21 -7.55 11.81
N LEU A 93 -26.07 -7.20 13.09
CA LEU A 93 -27.18 -7.26 14.04
C LEU A 93 -28.27 -6.24 13.70
N PHE A 94 -27.88 -5.02 13.34
CA PHE A 94 -28.84 -3.97 13.04
C PHE A 94 -29.66 -4.30 11.79
N PHE A 95 -29.02 -4.64 10.68
CA PHE A 95 -29.71 -4.88 9.41
C PHE A 95 -30.40 -6.24 9.31
N GLU A 96 -29.85 -7.30 9.92
CA GLU A 96 -30.45 -8.64 9.83
C GLU A 96 -31.42 -8.97 10.97
N VAL A 97 -31.23 -8.38 12.15
CA VAL A 97 -32.04 -8.69 13.33
C VAL A 97 -33.01 -7.57 13.63
N ALA A 98 -32.52 -6.34 13.83
CA ALA A 98 -33.35 -5.25 14.31
C ALA A 98 -34.27 -4.71 13.22
N VAL A 99 -33.76 -4.31 12.05
CA VAL A 99 -34.55 -3.66 11.00
C VAL A 99 -35.74 -4.51 10.52
N PRO A 100 -35.63 -5.83 10.29
CA PRO A 100 -36.76 -6.66 9.85
C PRO A 100 -37.86 -6.80 10.91
N GLN A 101 -37.57 -6.56 12.21
CA GLN A 101 -38.59 -6.53 13.25
C GLN A 101 -39.48 -5.28 13.15
N PHE A 102 -38.96 -4.18 12.60
CA PHE A 102 -39.69 -2.92 12.46
C PHE A 102 -40.28 -2.72 11.06
N LEU A 103 -39.69 -3.35 10.03
CA LEU A 103 -40.13 -3.23 8.64
C LEU A 103 -40.69 -4.56 8.14
N LEU A 104 -42.02 -4.67 8.12
CA LEU A 104 -42.78 -5.89 7.76
C LEU A 104 -42.46 -6.46 6.36
N ASN A 105 -41.85 -5.67 5.47
CA ASN A 105 -41.57 -6.05 4.08
C ASN A 105 -40.10 -6.38 3.80
N ARG A 106 -39.26 -6.57 4.83
CA ARG A 106 -37.85 -6.93 4.65
C ARG A 106 -37.62 -8.40 4.98
N THR A 107 -37.22 -9.16 3.96
CA THR A 107 -36.71 -10.53 4.14
C THR A 107 -35.28 -10.46 4.67
N ARG A 108 -34.96 -11.32 5.65
CA ARG A 108 -33.60 -11.50 6.15
C ARG A 108 -32.74 -12.18 5.09
N ASP A 109 -31.54 -11.67 4.85
CA ASP A 109 -30.57 -12.31 3.95
C ASP A 109 -29.24 -12.53 4.69
N PRO A 110 -28.96 -13.75 5.16
CA PRO A 110 -27.71 -14.02 5.87
C PRO A 110 -26.45 -13.80 5.01
N TYR A 111 -26.57 -13.71 3.68
CA TYR A 111 -25.45 -13.40 2.81
C TYR A 111 -24.97 -11.94 2.95
N ASP A 112 -25.81 -11.03 3.45
CA ASP A 112 -25.42 -9.64 3.68
C ASP A 112 -24.33 -9.54 4.76
N VAL A 113 -24.35 -10.44 5.75
CA VAL A 113 -23.28 -10.56 6.76
C VAL A 113 -21.92 -10.85 6.11
N LEU A 114 -21.90 -11.70 5.08
CA LEU A 114 -20.68 -12.00 4.32
C LEU A 114 -20.28 -10.83 3.43
N ALA A 115 -21.26 -10.13 2.84
CA ALA A 115 -21.01 -8.92 2.06
C ALA A 115 -20.35 -7.83 2.93
N TYR A 116 -20.90 -7.54 4.12
CA TYR A 116 -20.32 -6.63 5.10
C TYR A 116 -18.90 -7.06 5.50
N ALA A 117 -18.70 -8.35 5.81
CA ALA A 117 -17.39 -8.88 6.17
C ALA A 117 -16.36 -8.66 5.03
N SER A 118 -16.76 -8.88 3.78
CA SER A 118 -15.89 -8.69 2.62
C SER A 118 -15.51 -7.22 2.43
N GLY A 119 -16.47 -6.29 2.59
CA GLY A 119 -16.24 -4.85 2.58
C GLY A 119 -15.28 -4.42 3.69
N GLY A 120 -15.48 -4.94 4.90
CA GLY A 120 -14.60 -4.71 6.04
C GLY A 120 -13.17 -5.21 5.79
N LEU A 121 -13.01 -6.37 5.14
CA LEU A 121 -11.70 -6.91 4.77
C LEU A 121 -10.99 -6.02 3.75
N VAL A 122 -11.70 -5.55 2.71
CA VAL A 122 -11.13 -4.61 1.72
C VAL A 122 -10.69 -3.32 2.40
N LEU A 123 -11.51 -2.75 3.28
CA LEU A 123 -11.15 -1.55 4.04
C LEU A 123 -9.92 -1.79 4.93
N TRP A 124 -9.85 -2.93 5.62
CA TRP A 124 -8.70 -3.29 6.44
C TRP A 124 -7.42 -3.38 5.62
N MET A 125 -7.47 -4.04 4.46
CA MET A 125 -6.34 -4.13 3.53
C MET A 125 -5.90 -2.75 3.03
N PHE A 126 -6.86 -1.88 2.69
CA PHE A 126 -6.57 -0.51 2.29
C PHE A 126 -5.89 0.28 3.42
N ASN A 127 -6.35 0.11 4.66
CA ASN A 127 -5.77 0.73 5.84
C ASN A 127 -4.35 0.20 6.14
N LEU A 128 -4.11 -1.11 6.03
CA LEU A 128 -2.75 -1.66 6.15
C LEU A 128 -1.79 -1.06 5.12
N MET A 129 -2.25 -0.89 3.88
CA MET A 129 -1.47 -0.28 2.83
C MET A 129 -1.18 1.19 3.11
N ALA A 130 -2.16 1.94 3.62
CA ALA A 130 -2.00 3.32 4.03
C ALA A 130 -0.95 3.48 5.15
N LEU A 131 -0.98 2.58 6.14
CA LEU A 131 -0.02 2.57 7.24
C LEU A 131 1.39 2.25 6.76
N ASP A 132 1.59 1.17 5.99
CA ASP A 132 2.92 0.80 5.47
C ASP A 132 3.48 1.89 4.55
N TYR A 133 2.64 2.48 3.70
CA TYR A 133 3.02 3.60 2.85
C TYR A 133 3.42 4.85 3.65
N SER A 134 2.65 5.19 4.69
CA SER A 134 2.92 6.36 5.51
C SER A 134 4.28 6.24 6.20
N HIS A 135 4.62 5.06 6.71
CA HIS A 135 5.91 4.74 7.30
C HIS A 135 7.03 4.88 6.27
N LEU A 136 6.93 4.16 5.15
CA LEU A 136 7.97 4.11 4.10
C LEU A 136 8.23 5.45 3.42
N ARG A 137 7.22 6.32 3.31
CA ARG A 137 7.37 7.65 2.72
C ARG A 137 8.04 8.65 3.64
N GLN A 138 7.93 8.47 4.96
CA GLN A 138 8.45 9.41 5.95
C GLN A 138 9.83 9.01 6.47
N THR A 139 10.17 7.72 6.48
CA THR A 139 11.55 7.30 6.72
C THR A 139 12.45 7.84 5.62
N VAL A 140 13.43 8.64 6.01
CA VAL A 140 14.49 9.08 5.09
C VAL A 140 15.27 7.81 4.71
N ILE A 141 15.44 7.57 3.40
CA ILE A 141 16.37 6.53 2.95
C ILE A 141 17.77 7.09 3.13
N ASN A 142 18.66 6.28 3.69
CA ASN A 142 20.06 6.63 3.78
C ASN A 142 20.77 6.27 2.46
N VAL A 143 20.73 5.00 2.07
CA VAL A 143 21.49 4.49 0.91
C VAL A 143 20.71 3.39 0.18
N VAL A 144 20.82 3.38 -1.14
CA VAL A 144 20.34 2.31 -2.03
C VAL A 144 21.55 1.57 -2.58
N TYR A 145 21.71 0.31 -2.20
CA TYR A 145 22.74 -0.58 -2.72
C TYR A 145 22.22 -1.34 -3.94
N TYR A 146 22.92 -1.24 -5.07
CA TYR A 146 22.56 -1.89 -6.33
C TYR A 146 23.76 -2.62 -6.95
N ASP A 147 23.49 -3.46 -7.96
CA ASP A 147 24.56 -4.15 -8.68
C ASP A 147 25.24 -3.23 -9.70
N GLY A 148 26.44 -2.77 -9.36
CA GLY A 148 27.24 -1.89 -10.19
C GLY A 148 27.82 -2.53 -11.46
N THR A 149 27.90 -3.86 -11.55
CA THR A 149 28.36 -4.55 -12.77
C THR A 149 27.21 -4.90 -13.72
N CYS A 150 25.99 -4.49 -13.40
CA CYS A 150 24.80 -4.73 -14.20
C CYS A 150 24.35 -3.44 -14.91
N GLY A 151 24.51 -3.38 -16.23
CA GLY A 151 24.26 -2.16 -17.02
C GLY A 151 22.83 -1.66 -16.93
N ILE A 152 21.85 -2.58 -16.87
CA ILE A 152 20.44 -2.18 -16.66
C ILE A 152 20.20 -1.62 -15.25
N CYS A 153 20.86 -2.15 -14.21
CA CYS A 153 20.74 -1.63 -12.85
C CYS A 153 21.35 -0.22 -12.73
N GLU A 154 22.50 0.00 -13.38
CA GLU A 154 23.14 1.31 -13.45
C GLU A 154 22.27 2.32 -14.22
N ALA A 155 21.75 1.94 -15.38
CA ALA A 155 20.85 2.78 -16.18
C ALA A 155 19.59 3.17 -15.39
N LEU A 156 18.94 2.20 -14.72
CA LEU A 156 17.76 2.46 -13.88
C LEU A 156 18.08 3.35 -12.69
N THR A 157 19.27 3.21 -12.09
CA THR A 157 19.74 4.05 -11.00
C THR A 157 19.94 5.49 -11.45
N LYS A 158 20.62 5.69 -12.58
CA LYS A 158 20.83 7.02 -13.19
C LYS A 158 19.50 7.67 -13.55
N TRP A 159 18.60 6.93 -14.19
CA TRP A 159 17.24 7.40 -14.50
C TRP A 159 16.45 7.75 -13.24
N SER A 160 16.51 6.91 -12.22
CA SER A 160 15.83 7.15 -10.94
C SER A 160 16.32 8.45 -10.31
N ASN A 161 17.65 8.64 -10.23
CA ASN A 161 18.26 9.83 -9.67
C ASN A 161 17.82 11.11 -10.39
N GLN A 162 17.71 11.09 -11.72
CA GLN A 162 17.21 12.22 -12.53
C GLN A 162 15.73 12.52 -12.30
N ASN A 163 14.93 11.51 -11.92
CA ASN A 163 13.48 11.61 -11.75
C ASN A 163 13.03 11.74 -10.30
N LEU A 164 13.97 11.84 -9.35
CA LEU A 164 13.67 12.05 -7.94
C LEU A 164 12.92 13.37 -7.71
N ARG A 165 12.06 13.37 -6.69
CA ARG A 165 11.53 14.61 -6.12
C ARG A 165 12.63 15.30 -5.32
N ARG A 166 12.81 16.61 -5.53
CA ARG A 166 13.85 17.41 -4.84
C ARG A 166 13.83 17.26 -3.31
N SER A 167 12.67 17.02 -2.71
CA SER A 167 12.50 16.86 -1.26
C SER A 167 13.02 15.53 -0.68
N PHE A 168 13.43 14.57 -1.51
CA PHE A 168 13.82 13.22 -1.07
C PHE A 168 15.04 12.70 -1.85
N PRO A 169 16.26 13.20 -1.55
CA PRO A 169 17.46 12.67 -2.17
C PRO A 169 17.68 11.20 -1.80
N LEU A 170 18.18 10.41 -2.74
CA LEU A 170 18.63 9.03 -2.52
C LEU A 170 20.11 8.95 -2.87
N ASP A 171 20.90 8.37 -1.97
CA ASP A 171 22.29 8.04 -2.24
C ASP A 171 22.35 6.63 -2.83
N PHE A 172 22.71 6.52 -4.11
CA PHE A 172 22.84 5.23 -4.78
C PHE A 172 24.30 4.79 -4.78
N LYS A 173 24.58 3.61 -4.23
CA LYS A 173 25.92 3.04 -4.16
C LYS A 173 25.97 1.65 -4.78
N PRO A 174 26.93 1.35 -5.66
CA PRO A 174 27.16 -0.02 -6.07
C PRO A 174 27.62 -0.85 -4.87
N TYR A 175 27.06 -2.04 -4.68
CA TYR A 175 27.38 -2.89 -3.53
C TYR A 175 28.85 -3.34 -3.52
N GLN A 176 29.52 -3.29 -4.67
CA GLN A 176 30.95 -3.58 -4.83
C GLN A 176 31.84 -2.66 -3.98
N LEU A 177 31.33 -1.48 -3.58
CA LEU A 177 32.04 -0.53 -2.72
C LEU A 177 31.81 -0.78 -1.22
N ILE A 178 30.98 -1.77 -0.84
CA ILE A 178 30.82 -2.15 0.56
C ILE A 178 32.10 -2.89 0.99
N ASP A 179 32.75 -2.39 2.04
CA ASP A 179 33.84 -3.10 2.69
C ASP A 179 33.29 -4.41 3.31
N GLN A 180 33.69 -5.54 2.71
CA GLN A 180 33.28 -6.89 3.11
C GLN A 180 33.67 -7.21 4.57
N GLY A 181 34.70 -6.56 5.11
CA GLY A 181 35.11 -6.72 6.50
C GLY A 181 34.16 -6.06 7.50
N SER A 182 33.51 -4.96 7.10
CA SER A 182 32.65 -4.16 7.97
C SER A 182 31.20 -4.67 8.05
N ASP A 183 30.65 -5.19 6.94
CA ASP A 183 29.24 -5.61 6.86
C ASP A 183 29.03 -6.71 5.82
N LYS A 184 29.63 -7.89 6.07
CA LYS A 184 29.48 -9.08 5.21
C LYS A 184 28.02 -9.46 4.96
N ALA A 185 27.16 -9.28 5.96
CA ALA A 185 25.76 -9.65 5.87
C ALA A 185 24.99 -8.75 4.88
N LEU A 186 25.26 -7.44 4.90
CA LEU A 186 24.75 -6.52 3.88
C LEU A 186 25.29 -6.86 2.50
N PHE A 187 26.59 -7.14 2.39
CA PHE A 187 27.22 -7.50 1.12
C PHE A 187 26.53 -8.72 0.49
N ASP A 188 26.34 -9.79 1.25
CA ASP A 188 25.69 -11.03 0.78
C ASP A 188 24.23 -10.80 0.33
N ARG A 189 23.51 -9.88 0.98
CA ARG A 189 22.13 -9.50 0.59
C ARG A 189 22.12 -8.62 -0.66
N ALA A 190 23.00 -7.62 -0.72
CA ALA A 190 23.11 -6.68 -1.82
C ALA A 190 23.61 -7.34 -3.12
N GLN A 191 24.42 -8.40 -2.99
CA GLN A 191 24.82 -9.24 -4.12
C GLN A 191 23.60 -9.90 -4.79
N LYS A 192 22.62 -10.36 -3.99
CA LYS A 192 21.44 -11.10 -4.47
C LYS A 192 20.29 -10.20 -4.91
N SER A 193 20.18 -9.01 -4.35
CA SER A 193 19.05 -8.10 -4.62
C SER A 193 19.42 -6.65 -4.32
N VAL A 194 18.68 -5.69 -4.90
CA VAL A 194 18.73 -4.30 -4.45
C VAL A 194 18.34 -4.20 -2.98
N VAL A 195 19.14 -3.47 -2.21
CA VAL A 195 18.90 -3.24 -0.78
C VAL A 195 18.73 -1.75 -0.56
N VAL A 196 17.67 -1.36 0.12
CA VAL A 196 17.43 0.02 0.55
C VAL A 196 17.59 0.05 2.06
N ARG A 197 18.59 0.79 2.54
CA ARG A 197 18.83 0.99 3.97
C ARG A 197 18.21 2.31 4.41
N LEU A 198 17.26 2.22 5.32
CA LEU A 198 16.59 3.36 5.95
C LEU A 198 17.49 3.99 7.04
N ILE A 199 17.20 5.22 7.46
CA ILE A 199 17.97 5.90 8.53
C ILE A 199 17.92 5.16 9.87
N ASP A 200 16.81 4.46 10.15
CA ASP A 200 16.64 3.65 11.36
C ASP A 200 17.45 2.33 11.34
N GLY A 201 18.20 2.07 10.25
CA GLY A 201 18.96 0.84 10.04
C GLY A 201 18.13 -0.30 9.43
N THR A 202 16.82 -0.13 9.24
CA THR A 202 15.97 -1.12 8.59
C THR A 202 16.38 -1.32 7.14
N GLU A 203 16.49 -2.57 6.72
CA GLU A 203 16.83 -2.95 5.35
C GLU A 203 15.61 -3.50 4.62
N LEU A 204 15.28 -2.86 3.50
CA LEU A 204 14.26 -3.33 2.58
C LEU A 204 14.94 -4.00 1.40
N MET A 205 14.32 -5.07 0.89
CA MET A 205 14.84 -5.85 -0.24
C MET A 205 13.76 -6.10 -1.29
N HIS A 206 14.19 -6.58 -2.46
CA HIS A 206 13.30 -7.05 -3.53
C HIS A 206 12.28 -5.99 -3.99
N GLY A 207 11.03 -6.40 -4.23
CA GLY A 207 9.94 -5.52 -4.63
C GLY A 207 9.67 -4.38 -3.66
N ARG A 208 9.86 -4.57 -2.34
CA ARG A 208 9.70 -3.48 -1.36
C ARG A 208 10.76 -2.41 -1.53
N ALA A 209 12.02 -2.78 -1.76
CA ALA A 209 13.08 -1.82 -2.06
C ALA A 209 12.79 -1.03 -3.34
N VAL A 210 12.42 -1.70 -4.43
CA VAL A 210 12.06 -1.06 -5.70
C VAL A 210 10.86 -0.13 -5.54
N GLY A 211 9.78 -0.61 -4.93
CA GLY A 211 8.58 0.18 -4.66
C GLY A 211 8.92 1.43 -3.85
N THR A 212 9.79 1.29 -2.84
CA THR A 212 10.21 2.38 -1.96
C THR A 212 11.03 3.44 -2.72
N ILE A 213 11.84 3.04 -3.70
CA ILE A 213 12.52 3.96 -4.62
C ILE A 213 11.48 4.69 -5.50
N LEU A 214 10.56 3.96 -6.12
CA LEU A 214 9.51 4.50 -6.99
C LEU A 214 8.61 5.51 -6.27
N LEU A 215 8.30 5.29 -4.98
CA LEU A 215 7.54 6.23 -4.15
C LEU A 215 8.13 7.64 -4.10
N ARG A 216 9.45 7.76 -4.27
CA ARG A 216 10.18 9.04 -4.21
C ARG A 216 10.35 9.70 -5.57
N LEU A 217 9.97 9.00 -6.65
CA LEU A 217 9.95 9.56 -7.99
C LEU A 217 8.72 10.46 -8.19
N LYS A 218 8.76 11.27 -9.25
CA LYS A 218 7.63 12.11 -9.66
C LYS A 218 6.45 11.26 -10.18
N PHE A 219 5.28 11.87 -10.29
CA PHE A 219 4.15 11.25 -10.99
C PHE A 219 4.55 10.91 -12.43
N PRO A 220 4.14 9.75 -12.99
CA PRO A 220 3.22 8.75 -12.43
C PRO A 220 3.89 7.65 -11.58
N TRP A 221 5.22 7.59 -11.53
CA TRP A 221 5.97 6.48 -10.93
C TRP A 221 5.72 6.27 -9.44
N ASN A 222 5.38 7.32 -8.70
CA ASN A 222 4.98 7.20 -7.30
C ASN A 222 3.74 6.33 -7.10
N TRP A 223 2.82 6.29 -8.07
CA TRP A 223 1.66 5.40 -8.03
C TRP A 223 2.08 3.95 -8.27
N CYS A 224 3.00 3.70 -9.20
CA CYS A 224 3.57 2.37 -9.39
C CYS A 224 4.26 1.87 -8.10
N GLY A 225 4.99 2.75 -7.42
CA GLY A 225 5.58 2.42 -6.12
C GLY A 225 4.55 2.08 -5.05
N TRP A 226 3.42 2.82 -5.01
CA TRP A 226 2.32 2.56 -4.08
C TRP A 226 1.72 1.17 -4.33
N PHE A 227 1.48 0.84 -5.60
CA PHE A 227 0.98 -0.47 -5.99
C PHE A 227 1.95 -1.59 -5.66
N LEU A 228 3.25 -1.43 -5.94
CA LEU A 228 4.26 -2.47 -5.70
C LEU A 228 4.50 -2.79 -4.21
N ILE A 229 4.18 -1.86 -3.32
CA ILE A 229 4.28 -2.05 -1.86
C ILE A 229 3.02 -2.69 -1.27
N ALA A 230 1.93 -2.80 -2.05
CA ALA A 230 0.68 -3.37 -1.56
C ALA A 230 0.90 -4.78 -0.97
N PRO A 231 0.46 -5.04 0.28
CA PRO A 231 0.77 -6.29 0.98
C PRO A 231 0.40 -7.56 0.21
N PHE A 232 -0.73 -7.54 -0.50
CA PHE A 232 -1.20 -8.69 -1.28
C PHE A 232 -0.37 -8.96 -2.54
N LEU A 233 0.35 -7.97 -3.06
CA LEU A 233 1.28 -8.14 -4.17
C LEU A 233 2.69 -8.54 -3.72
N TRP A 234 2.96 -8.57 -2.42
CA TRP A 234 4.29 -8.85 -1.92
C TRP A 234 4.84 -10.22 -2.36
N PRO A 235 4.07 -11.34 -2.31
CA PRO A 235 4.59 -12.62 -2.80
C PRO A 235 4.96 -12.54 -4.28
N VAL A 236 4.09 -11.94 -5.09
CA VAL A 236 4.27 -11.80 -6.54
C VAL A 236 5.48 -10.94 -6.86
N THR A 237 5.59 -9.77 -6.25
CA THR A 237 6.71 -8.83 -6.47
C THR A 237 8.04 -9.38 -5.96
N THR A 238 8.04 -10.18 -4.90
CA THR A 238 9.25 -10.85 -4.40
C THR A 238 9.72 -11.91 -5.37
N VAL A 239 8.81 -12.78 -5.83
CA VAL A 239 9.14 -13.87 -6.78
C VAL A 239 9.59 -13.28 -8.12
N SER A 240 8.85 -12.31 -8.66
CA SER A 240 9.21 -11.67 -9.93
C SER A 240 10.55 -10.96 -9.85
N TYR A 241 10.84 -10.26 -8.74
CA TYR A 241 12.13 -9.64 -8.53
C TYR A 241 13.27 -10.65 -8.41
N ARG A 242 13.08 -11.77 -7.70
CA ARG A 242 14.12 -12.82 -7.61
C ARG A 242 14.42 -13.43 -8.97
N LEU A 243 13.40 -13.63 -9.79
CA LEU A 243 13.57 -14.11 -11.16
C LEU A 243 14.37 -13.10 -12.00
N PHE A 244 14.01 -11.83 -11.94
CA PHE A 244 14.76 -10.75 -12.59
C PHE A 244 16.21 -10.72 -12.12
N ALA A 245 16.46 -10.74 -10.80
CA ALA A 245 17.80 -10.69 -10.22
C ALA A 245 18.67 -11.88 -10.68
N ARG A 246 18.09 -13.07 -10.83
CA ARG A 246 18.79 -14.25 -11.36
C ARG A 246 19.21 -14.09 -12.82
N PHE A 247 18.43 -13.37 -13.62
CA PHE A 247 18.69 -13.18 -15.06
C PHE A 247 19.24 -11.81 -15.43
N ARG A 248 19.53 -10.94 -14.44
CA ARG A 248 19.86 -9.52 -14.66
C ARG A 248 21.01 -9.28 -15.65
N HIS A 249 22.08 -10.08 -15.59
CA HIS A 249 23.20 -9.93 -16.53
C HIS A 249 22.85 -10.37 -17.95
N LYS A 250 22.02 -11.41 -18.12
CA LYS A 250 21.52 -11.85 -19.43
C LYS A 250 20.58 -10.80 -20.03
N ILE A 251 19.68 -10.25 -19.21
CA ILE A 251 18.78 -9.16 -19.61
C ILE A 251 19.59 -7.91 -20.00
N SER A 252 20.60 -7.56 -19.20
CA SER A 252 21.49 -6.43 -19.50
C SER A 252 22.20 -6.61 -20.85
N ALA A 253 22.78 -7.79 -21.09
CA ALA A 253 23.44 -8.11 -22.36
C ALA A 253 22.46 -8.06 -23.54
N TRP A 254 21.25 -8.61 -23.38
CA TRP A 254 20.22 -8.60 -24.41
C TRP A 254 19.73 -7.18 -24.78
N THR A 255 19.66 -6.29 -23.79
CA THR A 255 19.30 -4.87 -23.99
C THR A 255 20.44 -4.00 -24.49
N GLY A 256 21.63 -4.56 -24.73
CA GLY A 256 22.82 -3.82 -25.17
C GLY A 256 23.43 -2.90 -24.10
N ASN A 257 23.00 -3.01 -22.84
CA ASN A 257 23.56 -2.23 -21.74
C ASN A 257 24.77 -2.96 -21.16
N THR A 258 25.97 -2.57 -21.58
CA THR A 258 27.23 -2.97 -20.93
C THR A 258 27.55 -2.01 -19.79
N ALA A 259 27.71 -2.53 -18.58
CA ALA A 259 28.14 -1.72 -17.44
C ALA A 259 29.58 -1.25 -17.63
N CYS A 260 29.90 -0.06 -17.10
CA CYS A 260 31.30 0.32 -16.89
C CYS A 260 31.91 -0.59 -15.82
N LYS A 261 33.14 -1.04 -16.05
CA LYS A 261 33.87 -1.80 -15.02
C LYS A 261 34.16 -0.84 -13.87
N ILE A 262 33.69 -1.18 -12.67
CA ILE A 262 34.01 -0.45 -11.46
C ILE A 262 35.41 -0.91 -11.05
N GLU A 263 36.38 -0.01 -11.13
CA GLU A 263 37.76 -0.19 -10.64
C GLU A 263 37.87 0.23 -9.17
#